data_AF-H9UM82-F1
#
_entry.id   AF-H9UM82-F1
#
_cell.length_a   1.000
_cell.length_b   1.000
_cell.length_c   1.000
_cell.angle_alpha   90.00
_cell.angle_beta   90.00
_cell.angle_gamma   90.00
#
_symmetry.space_group_name_H-M   'P 1'
#
loop_
_entity.id
_entity.type
_entity.pdbx_description
1 polymer ?
#
loop_
_entity_poly.entity_id
_entity_poly.type
_entity_poly.pdbx_seq_one_letter_code
_entity_poly.pdbx_strand_id
1 'polypeptide(L)'
;MMITFYRTAADGGLRYYTINDRQGHLFSRYSFTATWGRQLSSGREKLYSFDSAEEMERKLKQIVKQRLRSGYKVLYSYFGKSGIELDEVDSRRRSPSASQRSSSIRNWDSSAPVVRRA
;
A
#
# COMPACT_ATOMS: atom_id res chain seq x y z
N MET A 1 -1.28 4.07 -0.86
CA MET A 1 -0.26 3.38 -1.66
C MET A 1 1.11 3.36 -0.97
N MET A 2 1.76 2.21 -0.93
CA MET A 2 3.15 2.04 -0.53
C MET A 2 3.85 1.00 -1.40
N ILE A 3 5.02 1.32 -1.95
CA ILE A 3 5.86 0.39 -2.74
C ILE A 3 7.29 0.46 -2.19
N THR A 4 7.84 -0.68 -1.79
CA THR A 4 9.21 -0.80 -1.32
C THR A 4 10.01 -1.67 -2.27
N PHE A 5 11.17 -1.17 -2.65
CA PHE A 5 12.17 -1.87 -3.44
C PHE A 5 13.42 -2.14 -2.62
N TYR A 6 14.15 -3.18 -3.01
CA TYR A 6 15.48 -3.45 -2.50
C TYR A 6 16.45 -3.76 -3.63
N ARG A 7 17.73 -3.49 -3.43
CA ARG A 7 18.82 -4.09 -4.21
C ARG A 7 19.99 -4.43 -3.32
N THR A 8 20.72 -5.46 -3.68
CA THR A 8 22.04 -5.74 -3.13
C THR A 8 23.07 -4.97 -3.93
N ALA A 9 23.90 -4.19 -3.26
CA ALA A 9 25.00 -3.45 -3.85
C ALA A 9 26.25 -4.35 -3.98
N ALA A 10 27.24 -3.92 -4.76
CA ALA A 10 28.47 -4.67 -5.00
C ALA A 10 29.29 -4.92 -3.71
N ASP A 11 29.13 -4.07 -2.70
CA ASP A 11 29.71 -4.21 -1.36
C ASP A 11 28.92 -5.18 -0.46
N GLY A 12 27.93 -5.89 -1.00
CA GLY A 12 27.02 -6.76 -0.24
C GLY A 12 25.95 -6.00 0.56
N GLY A 13 25.98 -4.66 0.57
CA GLY A 13 25.04 -3.85 1.32
C GLY A 13 23.64 -3.82 0.69
N LEU A 14 22.60 -3.87 1.52
CA LEU A 14 21.23 -3.64 1.06
C LEU A 14 20.98 -2.14 0.86
N ARG A 15 20.23 -1.83 -0.20
CA ARG A 15 19.73 -0.48 -0.46
C ARG A 15 18.22 -0.55 -0.65
N TYR A 16 17.52 0.29 0.09
CA TYR A 16 16.07 0.39 0.04
C TYR A 16 15.65 1.63 -0.74
N TYR A 17 14.52 1.53 -1.42
CA TYR A 17 13.81 2.64 -2.03
C TYR A 17 12.33 2.46 -1.76
N THR A 18 11.72 3.36 -1.01
CA THR A 18 10.32 3.26 -0.61
C THR A 18 9.56 4.45 -1.14
N ILE A 19 8.40 4.20 -1.73
CA ILE A 19 7.42 5.21 -2.15
C ILE A 19 6.21 5.02 -1.24
N ASN A 20 5.70 6.09 -0.65
CA ASN A 20 4.45 6.05 0.12
C ASN A 20 3.66 7.34 -0.06
N ASP A 21 2.34 7.26 0.05
CA ASP A 21 1.41 8.40 0.02
C ASP A 21 0.75 8.64 1.40
N ARG A 22 1.27 8.00 2.46
CA ARG A 22 0.63 7.97 3.78
C ARG A 22 0.70 9.31 4.51
N GLN A 23 1.67 10.15 4.18
CA GLN A 23 1.69 11.53 4.60
C GLN A 23 1.10 12.37 3.48
N GLY A 24 -0.22 12.55 3.52
CA GLY A 24 -0.88 13.52 2.65
C GLY A 24 -0.24 14.90 2.87
N HIS A 25 0.17 15.56 1.79
CA HIS A 25 0.61 16.94 1.89
C HIS A 25 -0.60 17.81 2.21
N LEU A 26 -0.52 18.64 3.26
CA LEU A 26 -1.64 19.50 3.70
C LEU A 26 -2.20 20.38 2.57
N PHE A 27 -1.40 20.66 1.55
CA PHE A 27 -1.74 21.57 0.45
C PHE A 27 -1.74 20.92 -0.93
N SER A 28 -1.45 19.61 -1.05
CA SER A 28 -1.39 18.95 -2.37
C SER A 28 -2.15 17.64 -2.34
N ARG A 29 -3.26 17.61 -3.09
CA ARG A 29 -4.12 16.42 -3.21
C ARG A 29 -3.41 15.24 -3.86
N TYR A 30 -2.46 15.52 -4.76
CA TYR A 30 -1.69 14.52 -5.50
C TYR A 30 -0.23 14.63 -5.09
N SER A 31 0.18 13.80 -4.14
CA SER A 31 1.54 13.78 -3.65
C SER A 31 1.97 12.39 -3.22
N PHE A 32 3.25 12.11 -3.31
CA PHE A 32 3.86 10.97 -2.64
C PHE A 32 5.28 11.31 -2.18
N THR A 33 5.73 10.60 -1.16
CA THR A 33 7.08 10.70 -0.62
C THR A 33 7.89 9.51 -1.08
N ALA A 34 9.11 9.77 -1.54
CA ALA A 34 10.10 8.74 -1.83
C ALA A 34 11.27 8.84 -0.85
N THR A 35 11.63 7.73 -0.22
CA THR A 35 12.74 7.62 0.73
C THR A 35 13.73 6.55 0.24
N TRP A 36 15.03 6.81 0.28
CA TRP A 36 16.04 5.83 -0.15
C TRP A 36 17.34 5.92 0.63
N GLY A 37 17.94 4.77 0.91
CA GLY A 37 19.12 4.68 1.77
C GLY A 37 19.64 3.26 1.94
N ARG A 38 20.66 3.12 2.81
CA ARG A 38 21.24 1.81 3.18
C ARG A 38 20.40 1.10 4.25
N GLN A 39 19.70 1.86 5.08
CA GLN A 39 18.80 1.35 6.11
C GLN A 39 17.44 2.04 5.99
N LEU A 40 16.40 1.37 6.49
CA LEU A 40 15.03 1.89 6.48
C LEU A 40 14.87 3.18 7.32
N SER A 41 15.77 3.42 8.27
CA SER A 41 15.74 4.55 9.21
C SER A 41 16.69 5.72 8.87
N SER A 42 17.61 5.57 7.92
CA SER A 42 18.58 6.60 7.53
C SER A 42 18.65 6.70 6.01
N GLY A 43 17.68 7.44 5.45
CA GLY A 43 17.53 7.63 4.01
C GLY A 43 17.41 9.09 3.64
N ARG A 44 17.78 9.41 2.40
CA ARG A 44 17.36 10.66 1.77
C ARG A 44 15.87 10.56 1.49
N GLU A 45 15.19 11.68 1.66
CA GLU A 45 13.77 11.80 1.37
C GLU A 45 13.55 12.85 0.28
N LYS A 46 12.52 12.63 -0.53
CA LYS A 46 12.00 13.62 -1.45
C LYS A 46 10.48 13.53 -1.53
N LEU A 47 9.82 14.64 -1.21
CA LEU A 47 8.42 14.85 -1.49
C LEU A 47 8.22 15.20 -2.97
N TYR A 48 7.23 14.59 -3.59
CA TYR A 48 6.73 14.96 -4.91
C TYR A 48 5.28 15.41 -4.76
N SER A 49 4.99 16.61 -5.24
CA SER A 49 3.65 17.19 -5.34
C SER A 49 3.33 17.48 -6.79
N PHE A 50 2.07 17.32 -7.17
CA PHE A 50 1.59 17.46 -8.55
C PHE A 50 0.26 18.19 -8.56
N ASP A 51 -0.05 18.80 -9.71
CA ASP A 51 -1.31 19.51 -9.91
C ASP A 51 -2.43 18.55 -10.33
N SER A 52 -2.09 17.39 -10.91
CA SER A 52 -3.06 16.38 -11.33
C SER A 52 -2.68 14.94 -10.94
N ALA A 53 -3.69 14.07 -10.86
CA ALA A 53 -3.52 12.64 -10.65
C ALA A 53 -2.70 11.97 -11.77
N GLU A 54 -2.89 12.43 -13.00
CA GLU A 54 -2.23 11.90 -14.20
C GLU A 54 -0.72 12.16 -14.19
N GLU A 55 -0.32 13.36 -13.77
CA GLU A 55 1.10 13.71 -13.60
C GLU A 55 1.76 12.87 -12.50
N MET A 56 1.07 12.71 -11.37
CA MET A 56 1.52 11.86 -10.29
C MET A 56 1.72 10.41 -10.76
N GLU A 57 0.74 9.85 -11.47
CA GLU A 57 0.82 8.48 -12.00
C GLU A 57 1.95 8.34 -13.03
N ARG A 58 2.10 9.31 -13.95
CA ARG A 58 3.19 9.33 -14.93
C ARG A 58 4.55 9.33 -14.23
N LYS A 59 4.70 10.14 -13.18
CA LYS A 59 5.94 10.22 -12.40
C LYS A 59 6.21 8.92 -11.64
N LEU A 60 5.17 8.33 -11.05
CA LEU A 60 5.26 7.05 -10.36
C LEU A 60 5.74 5.95 -11.31
N LYS A 61 5.10 5.81 -12.48
CA LYS A 61 5.51 4.84 -13.52
C LYS A 61 6.96 5.06 -13.96
N GLN A 62 7.37 6.32 -14.13
CA GLN A 62 8.76 6.67 -14.45
C GLN A 62 9.73 6.16 -13.38
N ILE A 63 9.45 6.42 -12.10
CA ILE A 63 10.31 6.01 -10.99
C ILE A 63 10.39 4.48 -10.91
N VAL A 64 9.25 3.79 -10.97
CA VAL A 64 9.20 2.32 -10.92
C VAL A 64 10.06 1.73 -12.05
N LYS A 65 9.83 2.16 -13.30
CA LYS A 65 10.59 1.69 -14.46
C LYS A 65 12.09 1.95 -14.31
N GLN A 66 12.48 3.14 -13.84
CA GLN A 66 13.88 3.48 -13.62
C GLN A 66 14.52 2.61 -12.55
N ARG A 67 13.83 2.34 -11.43
CA ARG A 67 14.36 1.52 -10.34
C ARG A 67 14.53 0.07 -10.77
N LEU A 68 13.55 -0.52 -11.44
CA LEU A 68 13.64 -1.87 -11.99
C LEU A 68 14.83 -2.00 -12.95
N ARG A 69 15.00 -1.03 -13.87
CA ARG A 69 16.16 -0.97 -14.78
C ARG A 69 17.51 -0.83 -14.05
N SER A 70 17.51 -0.25 -12.86
CA SER A 70 18.72 -0.07 -12.03
C SER A 70 19.03 -1.30 -11.15
N GLY A 71 18.34 -2.42 -11.37
CA GLY A 71 18.54 -3.67 -10.64
C GLY A 71 17.82 -3.74 -9.29
N TYR A 72 16.91 -2.81 -9.00
CA TYR A 72 16.03 -2.95 -7.84
C TYR A 72 14.96 -4.01 -8.10
N LYS A 73 14.62 -4.76 -7.06
CA LYS A 73 13.52 -5.72 -7.03
C LYS A 73 12.43 -5.20 -6.10
N VAL A 74 11.17 -5.52 -6.39
CA VAL A 74 10.05 -5.19 -5.50
C VAL A 74 10.13 -6.10 -4.27
N LEU A 75 10.15 -5.50 -3.09
CA LEU A 75 10.07 -6.21 -1.81
C LEU A 75 8.62 -6.31 -1.34
N TYR A 76 7.89 -5.20 -1.43
CA TYR A 76 6.53 -5.09 -0.91
C TYR A 76 5.76 -4.04 -1.71
N SER A 77 4.49 -4.30 -1.97
CA SER A 77 3.58 -3.32 -2.57
C SER A 77 2.19 -3.43 -1.94
N TYR A 78 1.64 -2.28 -1.59
CA TYR A 78 0.30 -2.15 -1.04
C TYR A 78 -0.42 -0.97 -1.69
N PHE A 79 -1.55 -1.26 -2.30
CA PHE A 79 -2.47 -0.25 -2.82
C PHE A 79 -3.71 -0.33 -1.94
N GLY A 80 -3.89 0.68 -1.08
CA GLY A 80 -5.08 0.74 -0.24
C GLY A 80 -6.31 0.87 -1.12
N LYS A 81 -7.40 0.19 -0.74
CA LYS A 81 -8.73 0.48 -1.28
C LYS A 81 -9.16 1.82 -0.67
N SER A 82 -8.80 2.95 -1.28
CA SER A 82 -9.42 4.24 -0.95
C SER A 82 -10.79 4.29 -1.62
N GLY A 83 -11.68 3.45 -1.11
CA GLY A 83 -13.13 3.54 -1.22
C GLY A 83 -13.65 3.34 0.19
N ILE A 84 -13.29 4.24 1.11
CA ILE A 84 -14.19 4.48 2.23
C ILE A 84 -15.30 5.32 1.59
N GLU A 85 -16.35 4.65 1.13
CA GLU A 85 -17.65 5.28 0.96
C GLU A 85 -17.99 5.92 2.30
N LEU A 86 -17.83 7.24 2.37
CA LEU A 86 -18.36 8.07 3.45
C LEU A 86 -19.87 8.27 3.27
N ASP A 87 -20.59 7.27 2.77
CA ASP A 87 -22.06 7.27 2.63
C ASP A 87 -22.76 6.51 3.78
N GLU A 88 -22.02 5.81 4.64
CA GLU A 88 -22.63 4.99 5.71
C GLU A 88 -22.67 5.64 7.11
N VAL A 89 -22.28 6.92 7.23
CA VAL A 89 -22.38 7.66 8.50
C VAL A 89 -23.74 8.34 8.67
N ASP A 90 -24.54 8.48 7.60
CA ASP A 90 -25.82 9.23 7.64
C ASP A 90 -27.10 8.35 7.60
N SER A 91 -26.98 7.03 7.43
CA SER A 91 -28.14 6.12 7.35
C SER A 91 -28.53 5.46 8.69
N ARG A 92 -27.71 5.57 9.75
CA ARG A 92 -28.01 4.97 11.07
C ARG A 92 -28.98 5.79 11.94
N ARG A 93 -29.58 6.86 11.41
CA ARG A 93 -30.71 7.57 12.05
C ARG A 93 -32.10 7.00 11.71
N ARG A 94 -32.19 5.86 11.02
CA ARG A 94 -33.47 5.13 10.87
C ARG A 94 -33.34 3.70 11.38
N SER A 95 -33.86 3.47 12.57
CA SER A 95 -34.11 2.14 13.13
C SER A 95 -34.96 1.30 12.18
N PRO A 96 -34.63 0.02 11.97
CA PRO A 96 -35.62 -0.98 11.61
C PRO A 96 -35.84 -1.93 12.77
N SER A 97 -37.10 -1.98 13.19
CA SER A 97 -37.68 -2.98 14.08
C SER A 97 -37.25 -4.41 13.72
N ALA A 98 -36.86 -5.17 14.74
CA ALA A 98 -36.62 -6.60 14.63
C ALA A 98 -37.87 -7.34 14.14
N SER A 99 -37.79 -8.02 13.00
CA SER A 99 -38.43 -9.33 12.80
C SER A 99 -38.00 -9.95 11.46
N GLN A 100 -37.95 -11.29 11.45
CA GLN A 100 -37.93 -12.22 10.30
C GLN A 100 -36.54 -12.63 9.76
N ARG A 101 -36.05 -13.82 10.16
CA ARG A 101 -36.17 -15.16 9.50
C ARG A 101 -34.90 -15.44 8.67
N SER A 102 -33.97 -16.29 9.15
CA SER A 102 -33.92 -17.76 9.06
C SER A 102 -33.56 -18.31 7.67
N SER A 103 -32.81 -19.42 7.68
CA SER A 103 -32.27 -20.25 6.57
C SER A 103 -30.94 -19.76 5.95
N SER A 104 -29.92 -20.56 5.67
CA SER A 104 -29.70 -22.01 5.75
C SER A 104 -28.19 -22.33 5.68
N ILE A 105 -27.84 -23.52 6.14
CA ILE A 105 -26.52 -24.15 6.26
C ILE A 105 -25.81 -24.35 4.91
N ARG A 106 -24.47 -24.18 4.87
CA ARG A 106 -23.54 -25.22 4.36
C ARG A 106 -22.06 -24.97 4.66
N ASN A 107 -21.43 -26.02 5.18
CA ASN A 107 -20.01 -26.20 5.52
C ASN A 107 -19.10 -26.16 4.28
N TRP A 108 -17.85 -25.71 4.47
CA TRP A 108 -16.72 -26.22 3.70
C TRP A 108 -15.52 -26.50 4.62
N ASP A 109 -15.06 -27.73 4.49
CA ASP A 109 -13.99 -28.47 5.15
C ASP A 109 -12.59 -27.84 5.00
N SER A 110 -11.83 -27.74 6.10
CA SER A 110 -10.44 -27.26 6.12
C SER A 110 -9.51 -28.42 6.47
N SER A 111 -9.16 -29.21 5.46
CA SER A 111 -8.01 -30.11 5.53
C SER A 111 -6.72 -29.30 5.45
N ALA A 112 -6.05 -29.10 6.59
CA ALA A 112 -4.67 -28.63 6.65
C ALA A 112 -3.88 -29.40 7.73
N PRO A 113 -2.66 -29.90 7.44
CA PRO A 113 -1.94 -30.84 8.30
C PRO A 113 -1.26 -30.17 9.50
N VAL A 114 -1.33 -30.86 10.64
CA VAL A 114 -0.68 -30.53 11.91
C VAL A 114 0.83 -30.82 11.81
N VAL A 115 1.65 -29.77 11.92
CA VAL A 115 3.11 -29.90 12.10
C VAL A 115 3.42 -30.15 13.58
N ARG A 116 3.87 -31.37 13.91
CA ARG A 116 4.42 -31.70 15.23
C ARG A 116 5.81 -31.05 15.39
N ARG A 117 6.01 -30.30 16.47
CA ARG A 117 7.34 -29.88 16.93
C ARG A 117 8.03 -31.06 17.63
N ALA A 118 9.34 -31.10 17.43
CA ALA A 118 10.30 -32.02 18.04
C ALA A 118 10.41 -31.84 19.55
#